data_AF-A0A947G873-F1
#
_entry.id   AF-A0A947G873-F1
#
_cell.length_a   1.000
_cell.length_b   1.000
_cell.length_c   1.000
_cell.angle_alpha   90.00
_cell.angle_beta   90.00
_cell.angle_gamma   90.00
#
_symmetry.space_group_name_H-M   'P 1'
#
loop_
_entity.id
_entity.type
_entity.pdbx_description
1 polymer ?
#
loop_
_entity_poly.entity_id
_entity_poly.type
_entity_poly.pdbx_seq_one_letter_code
_entity_poly.pdbx_strand_id
1 'polypeptide(L)'
;MPALAEVRSKASALLVNGDVLPALQLYDAIVRAVPLDFEARMKVGDCLAALGAKDQAVAVYRAVGFYCIKAGHPLSALVAARVVSESLGGEADDILASLVAYYGSESELTGDFAARLRVPAGEADIEVSAAPGTDLLAEASERARTATDSFQGFPE
;
A
#
# COMPACT_ATOMS: atom_id res chain seq x y z
N MET A 1 8.14 -20.34 -10.32
CA MET A 1 7.74 -18.96 -10.00
C MET A 1 8.72 -18.46 -8.96
N PRO A 2 9.20 -17.20 -9.01
CA PRO A 2 10.08 -16.67 -7.98
C PRO A 2 9.34 -16.51 -6.65
N ALA A 3 10.07 -16.67 -5.55
CA ALA A 3 9.53 -16.44 -4.22
C ALA A 3 9.23 -14.95 -4.01
N LEU A 4 8.19 -14.62 -3.23
CA LEU A 4 7.81 -13.24 -2.86
C LEU A 4 9.02 -12.39 -2.43
N ALA A 5 9.90 -12.94 -1.59
CA ALA A 5 11.07 -12.23 -1.07
C ALA A 5 12.07 -11.84 -2.18
N GLU A 6 12.27 -12.72 -3.16
CA GLU A 6 13.15 -12.45 -4.31
C GLU A 6 12.56 -11.35 -5.19
N VAL A 7 11.26 -11.43 -5.49
CA VAL A 7 10.56 -10.41 -6.29
C VAL A 7 10.61 -9.06 -5.59
N ARG A 8 10.38 -9.02 -4.28
CA ARG A 8 10.44 -7.79 -3.48
C ARG A 8 11.84 -7.19 -3.48
N SER A 9 12.88 -8.01 -3.27
CA SER A 9 14.27 -7.55 -3.29
C SER A 9 14.64 -6.95 -4.67
N LYS A 10 14.25 -7.63 -5.75
CA LYS A 10 14.46 -7.16 -7.12
C LYS A 10 13.71 -5.85 -7.40
N ALA A 11 12.45 -5.75 -6.99
CA ALA A 11 11.64 -4.54 -7.15
C ALA A 11 12.23 -3.34 -6.41
N SER A 12 12.71 -3.56 -5.17
CA SER A 12 13.38 -2.53 -4.39
C SER A 12 14.68 -2.07 -5.05
N ALA A 13 15.48 -2.98 -5.58
CA ALA A 13 16.73 -2.64 -6.28
C ALA A 13 16.46 -1.79 -7.53
N LEU A 14 15.45 -2.16 -8.32
CA LEU A 14 15.05 -1.40 -9.51
C LEU A 14 14.59 0.01 -9.15
N LEU A 15 13.77 0.15 -8.10
CA LEU A 15 13.30 1.46 -7.65
C LEU A 15 14.45 2.37 -7.20
N VAL A 16 15.44 1.82 -6.48
CA VAL A 16 16.64 2.56 -6.04
C VAL A 16 17.51 2.97 -7.23
N ASN A 17 17.61 2.11 -8.26
CA ASN A 17 18.35 2.41 -9.48
C ASN A 17 17.64 3.42 -10.40
N GLY A 18 16.39 3.81 -10.10
CA GLY A 18 15.59 4.69 -10.93
C GLY A 18 14.82 3.98 -12.05
N ASP A 19 14.87 2.64 -12.11
CA ASP A 19 14.10 1.82 -13.04
C ASP A 19 12.65 1.65 -12.52
N VAL A 20 11.90 2.75 -12.46
CA VAL A 20 10.61 2.83 -11.79
C VAL A 20 9.52 2.00 -12.48
N LEU A 21 9.48 1.98 -13.81
CA LEU A 21 8.49 1.21 -14.58
C LEU A 21 8.63 -0.31 -14.35
N PRO A 22 9.84 -0.91 -14.46
CA PRO A 22 10.06 -2.30 -14.08
C PRO A 22 9.77 -2.58 -12.59
N ALA A 23 10.08 -1.65 -11.69
CA ALA A 23 9.74 -1.79 -10.27
C ALA A 23 8.22 -1.86 -10.05
N LEU A 24 7.46 -0.99 -10.72
CA LEU A 24 5.99 -0.95 -10.66
C LEU A 24 5.38 -2.28 -11.10
N GLN A 25 5.88 -2.90 -12.16
CA GLN A 25 5.41 -4.21 -12.63
C GLN A 25 5.57 -5.30 -11.56
N LEU A 26 6.73 -5.32 -10.89
CA LEU A 26 6.99 -6.30 -9.85
C LEU A 26 6.12 -6.05 -8.61
N TYR A 27 5.92 -4.78 -8.22
CA TYR A 27 5.02 -4.46 -7.12
C TYR A 27 3.56 -4.75 -7.45
N ASP A 28 3.07 -4.51 -8.67
CA ASP A 28 1.71 -4.93 -9.09
C ASP A 28 1.54 -6.46 -9.01
N ALA A 29 2.56 -7.22 -9.44
CA ALA A 29 2.54 -8.68 -9.32
C ALA A 29 2.48 -9.13 -7.85
N ILE A 30 3.21 -8.46 -6.95
CA ILE A 30 3.12 -8.72 -5.51
C ILE A 30 1.71 -8.41 -4.99
N VAL A 31 1.14 -7.25 -5.33
CA VAL A 31 -0.21 -6.86 -4.88
C VAL A 31 -1.27 -7.85 -5.38
N ARG A 32 -1.10 -8.39 -6.58
CA ARG A 32 -2.01 -9.41 -7.13
C ARG A 32 -1.95 -10.73 -6.35
N ALA A 33 -0.76 -11.16 -5.96
CA ALA A 33 -0.56 -12.39 -5.20
C ALA A 33 -0.90 -12.24 -3.72
N VAL A 34 -0.61 -11.07 -3.14
CA VAL A 34 -0.79 -10.77 -1.72
C VAL A 34 -1.52 -9.42 -1.56
N PRO A 35 -2.85 -9.38 -1.75
CA PRO A 35 -3.63 -8.14 -1.70
C PRO A 35 -3.59 -7.41 -0.34
N LEU A 36 -3.30 -8.15 0.73
CA LEU A 36 -3.22 -7.62 2.10
C LEU A 36 -1.84 -7.02 2.44
N ASP A 37 -0.85 -7.13 1.55
CA ASP A 37 0.47 -6.53 1.72
C ASP A 37 0.39 -5.01 1.46
N PHE A 38 0.14 -4.27 2.52
CA PHE A 38 0.07 -2.80 2.46
C PHE A 38 1.42 -2.16 2.13
N GLU A 39 2.55 -2.81 2.43
CA GLU A 39 3.86 -2.27 2.10
C GLU A 39 4.06 -2.30 0.57
N ALA A 40 3.73 -3.42 -0.08
CA ALA A 40 3.76 -3.52 -1.53
C ALA A 40 2.82 -2.49 -2.19
N ARG A 41 1.63 -2.26 -1.62
CA ARG A 41 0.69 -1.24 -2.10
C ARG A 41 1.25 0.18 -1.94
N MET A 42 1.91 0.50 -0.82
CA MET A 42 2.63 1.77 -0.67
C MET A 42 3.75 1.91 -1.69
N LYS A 43 4.47 0.84 -2.01
CA LYS A 43 5.51 0.85 -3.06
C LYS A 43 4.96 1.07 -4.46
N VAL A 44 3.75 0.60 -4.77
CA VAL A 44 3.02 1.02 -5.98
C VAL A 44 2.80 2.54 -5.97
N GLY A 45 2.38 3.11 -4.83
CA GLY A 45 2.27 4.55 -4.63
C GLY A 45 3.59 5.31 -4.86
N ASP A 46 4.70 4.82 -4.29
CA ASP A 46 6.05 5.39 -4.48
C ASP A 46 6.41 5.42 -5.99
N CYS A 47 6.13 4.33 -6.70
CA CYS A 47 6.40 4.22 -8.14
C CYS A 47 5.54 5.18 -8.97
N LEU A 48 4.24 5.27 -8.67
CA LEU A 48 3.32 6.19 -9.37
C LEU A 48 3.74 7.65 -9.17
N ALA A 49 4.14 8.02 -7.95
CA ALA A 49 4.65 9.34 -7.63
C ALA A 49 5.91 9.67 -8.44
N ALA A 50 6.87 8.73 -8.51
CA ALA A 50 8.11 8.90 -9.26
C ALA A 50 7.89 8.95 -10.79
N LEU A 51 6.83 8.32 -11.30
CA LEU A 51 6.41 8.42 -12.71
C LEU A 51 5.56 9.67 -13.01
N GLY A 52 5.31 10.53 -12.00
CA GLY A 52 4.54 11.77 -12.15
C GLY A 52 3.02 11.61 -12.06
N ALA A 53 2.52 10.39 -11.82
CA ALA A 53 1.10 10.09 -11.67
C ALA A 53 0.60 10.38 -10.25
N LYS A 54 0.66 11.65 -9.85
CA LYS A 54 0.39 12.10 -8.47
C LYS A 54 -1.02 11.76 -7.99
N ASP A 55 -2.04 11.98 -8.82
CA ASP A 55 -3.44 11.74 -8.43
C ASP A 55 -3.69 10.25 -8.13
N GLN A 56 -3.12 9.37 -8.97
CA GLN A 56 -3.18 7.92 -8.77
C GLN A 56 -2.42 7.50 -7.51
N ALA A 57 -1.24 8.09 -7.26
CA ALA A 57 -0.48 7.84 -6.04
C ALA A 57 -1.28 8.24 -4.78
N VAL A 58 -1.89 9.44 -4.77
CA VAL A 58 -2.73 9.91 -3.67
C VAL A 58 -3.87 8.92 -3.39
N ALA A 59 -4.57 8.47 -4.44
CA ALA A 59 -5.67 7.52 -4.30
C ALA A 59 -5.20 6.19 -3.65
N VAL A 60 -4.03 5.68 -4.02
CA VAL A 60 -3.45 4.47 -3.44
C VAL A 60 -3.08 4.68 -1.97
N TYR A 61 -2.32 5.73 -1.62
CA TYR A 61 -1.94 5.99 -0.23
C TYR A 61 -3.15 6.21 0.67
N ARG A 62 -4.20 6.88 0.18
CA ARG A 62 -5.41 7.10 0.95
C ARG A 62 -6.11 5.79 1.28
N ALA A 63 -6.29 4.90 0.30
CA ALA A 63 -6.87 3.58 0.52
C ALA A 63 -6.02 2.73 1.48
N VAL A 64 -4.70 2.76 1.32
CA VAL A 64 -3.77 2.04 2.21
C VAL A 64 -3.80 2.61 3.63
N GLY A 65 -3.86 3.93 3.78
CA GLY A 65 -3.95 4.60 5.08
C GLY A 65 -5.16 4.14 5.88
N PHE A 66 -6.34 4.14 5.26
CA PHE A 66 -7.57 3.64 5.90
C PHE A 66 -7.50 2.15 6.25
N TYR A 67 -6.92 1.33 5.38
CA TYR A 67 -6.69 -0.08 5.67
C TYR A 67 -5.76 -0.25 6.88
N CYS A 68 -4.63 0.46 6.92
CA CYS A 68 -3.67 0.39 8.01
C CYS A 68 -4.27 0.81 9.36
N ILE A 69 -5.14 1.82 9.39
CA ILE A 69 -5.86 2.23 10.61
C ILE A 69 -6.66 1.05 11.16
N LYS A 70 -7.50 0.43 10.32
CA LYS A 70 -8.36 -0.69 10.71
C LYS A 70 -7.58 -1.98 11.00
N ALA A 71 -6.42 -2.15 10.37
CA ALA A 71 -5.58 -3.33 10.51
C ALA A 71 -4.61 -3.27 11.71
N GLY A 72 -4.62 -2.19 12.51
CA GLY A 72 -3.74 -2.07 13.69
C GLY A 72 -2.37 -1.46 13.42
N HIS A 73 -2.17 -0.79 12.27
CA HIS A 73 -0.89 -0.24 11.80
C HIS A 73 -0.90 1.31 11.71
N PRO A 74 -1.05 2.02 12.85
CA PRO A 74 -1.23 3.48 12.86
C PRO A 74 -0.01 4.25 12.31
N LEU A 75 1.21 3.74 12.51
CA LEU A 75 2.42 4.39 11.99
C LEU A 75 2.46 4.37 10.45
N SER A 76 2.07 3.26 9.83
CA SER A 76 2.00 3.15 8.37
C SER A 76 0.90 4.04 7.80
N ALA A 77 -0.23 4.16 8.50
CA ALA A 77 -1.28 5.11 8.13
C ALA A 77 -0.81 6.58 8.23
N LEU A 78 -0.05 6.93 9.28
CA LEU A 78 0.54 8.26 9.42
C LEU A 78 1.55 8.56 8.30
N VAL A 79 2.38 7.59 7.92
CA VAL A 79 3.30 7.72 6.78
C VAL A 79 2.51 8.00 5.50
N ALA A 80 1.43 7.25 5.24
CA ALA A 80 0.58 7.48 4.07
C ALA A 80 -0.02 8.91 4.07
N ALA A 81 -0.55 9.37 5.21
CA ALA A 81 -1.06 10.73 5.35
C ALA A 81 0.00 11.80 5.09
N ARG A 82 1.22 11.59 5.58
CA ARG A 82 2.35 12.50 5.37
C ARG A 82 2.79 12.57 3.91
N VAL A 83 2.85 11.43 3.23
CA VAL A 83 3.20 11.39 1.79
C VAL A 83 2.15 12.13 0.97
N VAL A 84 0.86 11.92 1.25
CA VAL A 84 -0.24 12.61 0.56
C VAL A 84 -0.11 14.13 0.74
N SER A 85 0.03 14.60 1.98
CA SER A 85 0.10 16.04 2.29
C SER A 85 1.38 16.72 1.81
N GLU A 86 2.55 16.15 2.10
CA GLU A 86 3.82 16.84 1.87
C GLU A 86 4.45 16.59 0.51
N SER A 87 4.35 15.36 0.03
CA SER A 87 5.06 14.95 -1.19
C SER A 87 4.19 15.08 -2.44
N LEU A 88 2.88 14.83 -2.28
CA LEU A 88 1.94 14.81 -3.41
C LEU A 88 1.07 16.08 -3.48
N GLY A 89 0.95 16.83 -2.38
CA GLY A 89 0.15 18.05 -2.30
C GLY A 89 -1.36 17.79 -2.25
N GLY A 90 -1.78 16.62 -1.77
CA GLY A 90 -3.17 16.26 -1.54
C GLY A 90 -3.62 16.50 -0.10
N GLU A 91 -4.92 16.47 0.13
CA GLU A 91 -5.51 16.59 1.47
C GLU A 91 -5.51 15.24 2.20
N ALA A 92 -5.03 15.21 3.44
CA ALA A 92 -4.92 14.01 4.27
C ALA A 92 -5.65 14.12 5.63
N ASP A 93 -6.42 15.20 5.83
CA ASP A 93 -7.13 15.50 7.08
C ASP A 93 -8.09 14.38 7.50
N ASP A 94 -8.67 13.67 6.55
CA ASP A 94 -9.57 12.55 6.80
C ASP A 94 -8.85 11.31 7.37
N ILE A 95 -7.63 11.03 6.89
CA ILE A 95 -6.78 9.97 7.44
C ILE A 95 -6.36 10.35 8.86
N LEU A 96 -5.96 11.61 9.07
CA LEU A 96 -5.56 12.10 10.40
C LEU A 96 -6.74 12.09 11.38
N ALA A 97 -7.93 12.53 10.96
CA ALA A 97 -9.14 12.47 11.78
C ALA A 97 -9.48 11.03 12.17
N SER A 98 -9.30 10.08 11.24
CA SER A 98 -9.53 8.66 11.50
C SER A 98 -8.50 8.08 12.46
N LEU A 99 -7.22 8.49 12.37
CA LEU A 99 -6.19 8.13 13.34
C LEU A 99 -6.53 8.63 14.74
N VAL A 100 -7.01 9.86 14.87
CA VAL A 100 -7.46 10.41 16.16
C VAL A 100 -8.65 9.62 16.69
N ALA A 101 -9.63 9.28 15.84
CA ALA A 101 -10.80 8.51 16.26
C ALA A 101 -10.43 7.10 16.75
N TYR A 102 -9.48 6.42 16.12
CA TYR A 102 -9.10 5.03 16.47
C TYR A 102 -8.01 4.93 17.54
N TYR A 103 -7.13 5.92 17.64
CA TYR A 103 -5.90 5.83 18.46
C TYR A 103 -5.66 7.06 19.34
N GLY A 104 -6.56 8.05 19.33
CA GLY A 104 -6.50 9.20 20.24
C GLY A 104 -6.68 8.79 21.69
N SER A 105 -6.21 9.62 22.63
CA SER A 105 -6.32 9.36 24.07
C SER A 105 -7.76 9.15 24.55
N GLU A 106 -8.71 9.79 23.85
CA GLU A 106 -10.16 9.70 24.13
C GLU A 106 -10.85 8.59 23.33
N SER A 107 -10.10 7.76 22.59
CA SER A 107 -10.68 6.69 21.78
C SER A 107 -11.20 5.56 22.66
N GLU A 108 -12.46 5.19 22.46
CA GLU A 108 -13.04 3.98 23.07
C GLU A 108 -12.55 2.69 22.39
N LEU A 109 -11.87 2.81 21.24
CA LEU A 109 -11.34 1.69 20.45
C LEU A 109 -9.94 1.26 20.90
N THR A 110 -9.28 2.02 21.78
CA THR A 110 -8.01 1.64 22.40
C THR A 110 -8.25 0.74 23.62
N GLY A 111 -8.87 -0.42 23.43
CA GLY A 111 -9.02 -1.47 24.45
C GLY A 111 -7.82 -2.45 24.49
N ASP A 112 -7.76 -3.30 25.53
CA ASP A 112 -6.67 -4.25 25.89
C ASP A 112 -6.22 -5.23 24.77
N PHE A 113 -6.86 -5.22 23.61
CA PHE A 113 -6.53 -6.07 22.47
C PHE A 113 -6.06 -5.22 21.28
N ALA A 114 -4.76 -4.89 21.28
CA ALA A 114 -4.06 -4.41 20.10
C ALA A 114 -3.91 -5.54 19.06
N ALA A 115 -5.02 -6.07 18.55
CA ALA A 115 -5.01 -7.09 17.52
C ALA A 115 -4.53 -6.45 16.22
N ARG A 116 -3.28 -6.73 15.83
CA ARG A 116 -2.72 -6.32 14.55
C ARG A 116 -2.92 -7.42 13.54
N LEU A 117 -3.51 -7.11 12.40
CA LEU A 117 -3.56 -8.05 11.31
C LEU A 117 -2.13 -8.31 10.83
N ARG A 118 -1.71 -9.58 10.83
CA ARG A 118 -0.39 -9.97 10.38
C ARG A 118 -0.29 -9.74 8.88
N VAL A 119 0.77 -9.05 8.45
CA VAL A 119 1.13 -8.98 7.03
C VAL A 119 1.48 -10.40 6.57
N PRO A 120 0.83 -10.95 5.52
CA PRO A 120 1.12 -12.30 5.05
C PRO A 120 2.60 -12.47 4.72
N ALA A 121 3.24 -13.48 5.31
CA ALA A 121 4.65 -13.74 5.13
C ALA A 121 4.89 -14.63 3.91
N GLY A 122 5.61 -14.10 2.92
CA GLY A 122 6.75 -14.77 2.27
C GLY A 122 6.55 -15.95 1.30
N GLU A 123 5.48 -16.74 1.41
CA GLU A 123 5.43 -18.06 0.75
C GLU A 123 4.67 -18.09 -0.58
N ALA A 124 4.11 -16.96 -1.01
CA ALA A 124 3.40 -16.89 -2.27
C ALA A 124 4.38 -16.95 -3.46
N ASP A 125 4.13 -17.88 -4.37
CA ASP A 125 4.74 -17.91 -5.70
C ASP A 125 4.18 -16.76 -6.54
N ILE A 126 5.06 -15.91 -7.07
CA ILE A 126 4.64 -14.70 -7.79
C ILE A 126 4.70 -14.93 -9.30
N GLU A 127 3.58 -14.72 -9.98
CA GLU A 127 3.53 -14.68 -11.43
C GLU A 127 3.93 -13.30 -11.94
N VAL A 128 5.14 -13.19 -12.49
CA VAL A 128 5.63 -11.96 -13.10
C VAL A 128 5.35 -12.00 -14.60
N SER A 129 4.45 -11.12 -15.07
CA SER A 129 4.21 -10.96 -16.51
C SER A 129 5.43 -10.32 -17.20
N ALA A 130 5.77 -10.82 -18.38
CA ALA A 130 6.95 -10.38 -19.13
C ALA A 130 6.77 -9.04 -19.87
N ALA A 131 5.53 -8.55 -20.03
CA ALA A 131 5.25 -7.33 -20.78
C ALA A 131 4.44 -6.33 -19.94
N PRO A 132 4.84 -5.03 -19.91
CA PRO A 132 4.00 -3.98 -19.35
C PRO A 132 2.76 -3.87 -20.23
N GLY A 133 1.58 -4.00 -19.62
CA GLY A 133 0.34 -3.59 -20.27
C GLY A 133 0.43 -2.13 -20.69
N THR A 134 -0.26 -1.76 -21.76
CA THR A 134 -0.29 -0.38 -22.27
C THR A 134 -0.85 0.62 -21.26
N ASP A 135 -1.56 0.15 -20.23
CA ASP A 135 -2.17 0.96 -19.17
C ASP A 135 -1.73 0.55 -17.75
N LEU A 136 -0.48 0.11 -17.61
CA LEU A 136 0.05 -0.42 -16.35
C LEU A 136 -0.15 0.52 -15.15
N LEU A 137 -0.02 1.84 -15.34
CA LEU A 137 -0.16 2.81 -14.24
C LEU A 137 -1.60 2.81 -13.70
N ALA A 138 -2.60 2.89 -14.58
CA ALA A 138 -4.00 2.88 -14.16
C ALA A 138 -4.37 1.53 -13.53
N GLU A 139 -4.01 0.42 -14.19
CA GLU A 139 -4.29 -0.93 -13.70
C GLU A 139 -3.65 -1.21 -12.33
N ALA A 140 -2.38 -0.85 -12.16
CA ALA A 140 -1.67 -1.05 -10.90
C ALA A 140 -2.24 -0.15 -9.79
N SER A 141 -2.58 1.11 -10.12
CA SER A 141 -3.19 2.02 -9.15
C SER A 141 -4.56 1.52 -8.67
N GLU A 142 -5.41 1.07 -9.59
CA GLU A 142 -6.76 0.61 -9.25
C GLU A 142 -6.70 -0.69 -8.44
N ARG A 143 -5.81 -1.61 -8.81
CA ARG A 143 -5.59 -2.84 -8.05
C ARG A 143 -5.07 -2.53 -6.65
N ALA A 144 -4.04 -1.68 -6.53
CA ALA A 144 -3.50 -1.31 -5.23
C ALA A 144 -4.51 -0.54 -4.37
N ARG A 145 -5.45 0.19 -4.96
CA ARG A 145 -6.52 0.87 -4.23
C ARG A 145 -7.58 -0.10 -3.71
N THR A 146 -8.06 -0.99 -4.56
CA THR A 146 -9.23 -1.86 -4.30
C THR A 146 -8.88 -3.25 -3.75
N ALA A 147 -7.58 -3.56 -3.59
CA ALA A 147 -7.08 -4.86 -3.11
C ALA A 147 -7.71 -5.37 -1.79
N THR A 148 -8.27 -4.47 -0.97
CA THR A 148 -8.87 -4.78 0.32
C THR A 148 -10.37 -4.50 0.41
N ASP A 149 -11.03 -4.13 -0.68
CA ASP A 149 -12.46 -3.73 -0.64
C ASP A 149 -13.38 -4.89 -0.24
N SER A 150 -12.99 -6.12 -0.54
CA SER A 150 -13.71 -7.34 -0.16
C SER A 150 -13.27 -7.94 1.17
N PHE A 151 -12.26 -7.37 1.84
CA PHE A 151 -11.72 -7.90 3.09
C PHE A 151 -12.60 -7.46 4.28
N GLN A 152 -13.12 -8.44 5.04
CA GLN A 152 -13.99 -8.21 6.20
C GLN A 152 -13.37 -8.64 7.54
N GLY A 153 -12.16 -9.21 7.54
CA GLY A 153 -11.52 -9.78 8.73
C GLY A 153 -10.82 -8.76 9.63
N PHE A 154 -11.38 -7.56 9.77
CA PHE A 154 -10.83 -6.55 10.68
C PHE A 154 -11.15 -6.94 12.13
N PRO A 155 -10.22 -6.70 13.06
CA PRO A 155 -10.52 -6.84 14.49
C PRO A 155 -11.63 -5.85 14.87
N GLU A 156 -12.66 -6.33 15.59
CA GLU A 156 -13.75 -5.52 16.16
C GLU A 156 -13.31 -4.73 17.38
#